data_AF-A0A7X0YYW1-F1
#
_entry.id   AF-A0A7X0YYW1-F1
#
_cell.length_a   1.000
_cell.length_b   1.000
_cell.length_c   1.000
_cell.angle_alpha   90.00
_cell.angle_beta   90.00
_cell.angle_gamma   90.00
#
_symmetry.space_group_name_H-M   'P 1'
#
loop_
_entity.id
_entity.type
_entity.pdbx_description
1 polymer ?
#
loop_
_entity_poly.entity_id
_entity_poly.type
_entity_poly.pdbx_seq_one_letter_code
_entity_poly.pdbx_strand_id
1 'polypeptide(L)' 'MSKYVQVKWQDGVISENGINGAQVNDVLEVTLKRLQALNSIYPCRENSITITKIEEAIMWQNKRTKDRVKRGVEGTNQD' A
#
# COMPACT_ATOMS: atom_id res chain seq x y z
N MET A 1 5.51 -9.89 16.94
CA MET A 1 4.56 -8.86 16.47
C MET A 1 4.66 -7.64 17.37
N SER A 2 4.57 -6.43 16.82
CA SER A 2 4.54 -5.21 17.63
C SER A 2 3.28 -5.20 18.49
N LYS A 3 3.38 -4.81 19.77
CA LYS A 3 2.22 -4.63 20.66
C LYS A 3 1.21 -3.60 20.11
N TYR A 4 1.66 -2.71 19.23
CA TYR A 4 0.93 -1.52 18.83
C TYR A 4 0.35 -1.57 17.41
N VAL A 5 0.80 -2.51 16.57
CA VAL A 5 0.34 -2.62 15.17
C VAL A 5 0.27 -4.09 14.76
N GLN A 6 -0.90 -4.50 14.29
CA GLN A 6 -1.15 -5.81 13.68
C GLN A 6 -1.84 -5.61 12.33
N VAL A 7 -1.24 -6.14 11.27
CA VAL A 7 -1.81 -6.15 9.92
C VAL A 7 -2.08 -7.60 9.53
N LYS A 8 -3.32 -7.92 9.19
CA LYS A 8 -3.66 -9.17 8.52
C LYS A 8 -3.49 -8.94 7.02
N TRP A 9 -2.51 -9.59 6.41
CA TRP A 9 -2.27 -9.49 4.96
C TRP A 9 -3.30 -10.32 4.19
N GLN A 10 -3.61 -9.86 2.98
CA GLN A 10 -4.39 -10.62 2.01
C GLN A 10 -3.68 -11.95 1.72
N ASP A 11 -4.42 -13.04 1.82
CA ASP A 11 -3.95 -14.39 1.53
C ASP A 11 -4.65 -14.92 0.27
N GLY A 12 -3.85 -15.33 -0.71
CA GLY A 12 -4.32 -15.70 -2.04
C GLY A 12 -4.89 -14.52 -2.84
N VAL A 13 -5.30 -14.80 -4.08
CA VAL A 13 -5.78 -13.76 -4.99
C VAL A 13 -7.23 -13.42 -4.72
N ILE A 14 -7.57 -12.12 -4.77
CA ILE A 14 -8.90 -11.59 -4.41
C ILE A 14 -10.01 -12.18 -5.31
N SER A 15 -9.71 -12.45 -6.58
CA SER A 15 -10.66 -13.07 -7.51
C SER A 15 -11.14 -14.45 -7.06
N GLU A 16 -10.29 -15.21 -6.37
CA GLU A 16 -10.57 -16.57 -5.92
C GLU A 16 -11.02 -16.63 -4.45
N ASN A 17 -10.38 -15.82 -3.59
CA ASN A 17 -10.53 -15.92 -2.13
C ASN A 17 -11.35 -14.76 -1.53
N GLY A 18 -11.76 -13.80 -2.36
CA GLY A 18 -12.32 -12.53 -1.90
C GLY A 18 -11.31 -11.69 -1.12
N ILE A 19 -11.80 -10.60 -0.53
CA ILE A 19 -11.00 -9.75 0.35
C ILE A 19 -10.97 -10.41 1.74
N ASN A 20 -9.78 -10.84 2.17
CA ASN A 20 -9.58 -11.50 3.47
C ASN A 20 -8.48 -10.86 4.33
N GLY A 21 -7.80 -9.85 3.81
CA GLY A 21 -6.79 -9.05 4.51
C GLY A 21 -6.41 -7.80 3.72
N ALA A 22 -5.47 -7.03 4.25
CA ALA A 22 -4.94 -5.83 3.62
C ALA A 22 -3.93 -6.17 2.52
N GLN A 23 -3.96 -5.41 1.44
CA GLN A 23 -2.87 -5.33 0.48
C GLN A 23 -1.80 -4.35 0.97
N VAL A 24 -0.61 -4.43 0.39
CA VAL A 24 0.50 -3.49 0.67
C VAL A 24 0.06 -2.05 0.41
N ASN A 25 -0.71 -1.82 -0.64
CA ASN A 25 -1.27 -0.50 -0.96
C ASN A 25 -2.15 0.07 0.15
N ASP A 26 -3.02 -0.74 0.75
CA ASP A 26 -3.92 -0.27 1.82
C ASP A 26 -3.12 0.30 3.00
N VAL A 27 -2.03 -0.38 3.38
CA VAL A 27 -1.17 0.06 4.48
C VAL A 27 -0.39 1.32 4.12
N LEU A 28 0.11 1.41 2.88
CA LEU A 28 0.80 2.62 2.40
C LEU A 28 -0.15 3.83 2.38
N GLU A 29 -1.37 3.68 1.90
CA GLU A 29 -2.35 4.77 1.84
C GLU A 29 -2.80 5.25 3.22
N VAL A 30 -3.04 4.34 4.16
CA VAL A 30 -3.36 4.70 5.56
C VAL A 30 -2.18 5.43 6.21
N THR A 31 -0.96 4.96 5.95
CA THR A 31 0.26 5.61 6.47
C THR A 31 0.47 6.99 5.87
N LEU A 32 0.23 7.15 4.56
CA LEU A 32 0.31 8.44 3.85
C LEU A 32 -0.66 9.46 4.46
N LYS A 33 -1.93 9.08 4.64
CA LYS A 33 -2.96 9.95 5.25
C LYS A 33 -2.55 10.37 6.66
N ARG A 34 -2.00 9.46 7.46
CA ARG A 34 -1.53 9.77 8.81
C ARG A 34 -0.36 10.76 8.79
N LEU A 35 0.60 10.58 7.88
CA LEU A 35 1.74 11.49 7.75
C LEU A 35 1.34 12.86 7.21
N GLN A 36 0.42 12.94 6.25
CA GLN A 36 -0.12 14.20 5.76
C GLN A 36 -0.81 14.99 6.88
N ALA A 37 -1.63 14.32 7.69
CA ALA A 37 -2.26 14.93 8.86
C ALA A 37 -1.23 15.35 9.93
N LEU A 38 -0.15 14.58 10.11
CA LEU A 38 0.92 14.96 11.03
C LEU A 38 1.68 16.19 10.52
N ASN A 39 2.02 16.22 9.23
CA ASN A 39 2.77 17.29 8.60
C ASN A 39 1.97 18.59 8.50
N SER A 40 0.63 18.53 8.45
CA SER A 40 -0.21 19.74 8.46
C SER A 40 -0.24 20.43 9.82
N ILE A 41 -0.08 19.67 10.91
CA ILE A 41 -0.05 20.20 12.28
C ILE A 41 1.40 20.57 12.68
N TYR A 42 2.35 19.71 12.33
CA TYR A 42 3.78 19.84 12.67
C TYR A 42 4.62 19.69 11.41
N PRO A 43 4.73 20.75 10.58
CA PRO A 43 5.46 20.69 9.33
C PRO A 43 6.95 20.51 9.57
N CYS A 44 7.54 19.50 8.94
CA CYS A 44 8.99 19.33 8.89
C CYS A 44 9.46 18.73 7.55
N ARG A 45 10.78 18.81 7.32
CA ARG A 45 11.40 18.33 6.09
C ARG A 45 11.28 16.82 5.98
N GLU A 46 11.50 16.11 7.07
CA GLU A 46 11.48 14.65 7.15
C GLU A 46 10.09 14.09 6.84
N ASN A 47 9.04 14.70 7.38
CA ASN A 47 7.65 14.34 7.08
C ASN A 47 7.34 14.54 5.60
N SER A 48 7.71 15.69 5.04
CA SER A 48 7.50 16.01 3.61
C SER A 48 8.21 15.00 2.70
N ILE A 49 9.48 14.67 2.99
CA ILE A 49 10.24 13.66 2.24
C ILE A 49 9.57 12.29 2.35
N THR A 50 9.13 11.91 3.54
CA THR A 50 8.48 10.62 3.78
C THR A 50 7.16 10.50 3.01
N ILE A 51 6.34 11.56 2.99
CA ILE A 51 5.11 11.65 2.18
C ILE A 51 5.44 11.37 0.72
N THR A 52 6.40 12.09 0.13
CA THR A 52 6.81 11.89 -1.26
C THR A 52 7.26 10.45 -1.54
N LYS A 53 8.00 9.83 -0.62
CA LYS A 53 8.47 8.45 -0.80
C LYS A 53 7.36 7.40 -0.67
N ILE A 54 6.35 7.65 0.16
CA ILE A 54 5.19 6.78 0.23
C ILE A 54 4.32 6.93 -1.03
N GLU A 55 4.14 8.16 -1.55
CA GLU A 55 3.46 8.39 -2.84
C GLU A 55 4.17 7.66 -3.99
N GLU A 56 5.51 7.72 -4.02
CA GLU A 56 6.32 6.95 -4.98
C GLU A 56 6.14 5.43 -4.81
N ALA A 57 6.12 4.92 -3.57
CA ALA A 57 5.87 3.51 -3.30
C ALA A 57 4.48 3.05 -3.79
N ILE A 58 3.44 3.85 -3.54
CA ILE A 58 2.08 3.60 -4.05
C ILE A 58 2.07 3.59 -5.57
N MET A 59 2.75 4.55 -6.22
CA MET A 59 2.88 4.58 -7.68
C MET A 59 3.49 3.28 -8.22
N TRP A 60 4.55 2.76 -7.60
CA TRP A 60 5.19 1.51 -8.02
C TRP A 60 4.29 0.27 -7.85
N GLN A 61 3.53 0.18 -6.76
CA GLN A 61 2.57 -0.90 -6.56
C GLN A 61 1.40 -0.84 -7.56
N ASN A 62 0.91 0.37 -7.86
CA ASN A 62 -0.10 0.58 -8.89
C ASN A 62 0.43 0.21 -10.28
N LYS A 63 1.69 0.56 -10.59
CA LYS A 63 2.35 0.14 -11.82
C LYS A 63 2.43 -1.38 -11.90
N ARG A 64 2.87 -2.06 -10.84
CA ARG A 64 2.92 -3.53 -10.79
C ARG A 64 1.56 -4.15 -11.09
N THR A 65 0.49 -3.61 -10.50
CA THR A 65 -0.88 -4.06 -10.75
C THR A 65 -1.26 -3.87 -12.22
N LYS A 66 -1.02 -2.69 -12.79
CA LYS A 66 -1.27 -2.41 -14.21
C LYS A 66 -0.46 -3.33 -15.16
N ASP A 67 0.79 -3.60 -14.84
CA ASP A 67 1.64 -4.49 -15.65
C ASP A 67 1.13 -5.93 -15.60
N ARG A 68 0.55 -6.36 -14.47
CA ARG A 68 -0.11 -7.67 -14.34
C ARG A 68 -1.44 -7.72 -15.12
N VAL A 69 -2.24 -6.67 -15.07
CA VAL A 69 -3.45 -6.52 -15.90
C VAL A 69 -3.08 -6.64 -17.38
N LYS A 70 -2.06 -5.89 -17.81
CA LYS A 70 -1.59 -5.88 -19.21
C LYS A 70 -1.12 -7.25 -19.69
N ARG A 71 -0.54 -8.06 -18.79
CA ARG A 71 -0.13 -9.44 -19.07
C ARG A 71 -1.27 -10.46 -18.96
N GLY A 72 -2.46 -10.06 -18.52
CA GLY A 72 -3.60 -10.97 -18.32
C GLY A 72 -3.43 -11.89 -17.11
N VAL A 73 -2.57 -11.54 -16.16
CA VAL A 73 -2.26 -12.31 -14.93
C VAL A 73 -2.71 -11.61 -13.65
N GLU A 74 -3.52 -10.56 -13.78
CA GLU A 74 -4.27 -10.03 -12.64
C GLU A 74 -5.27 -11.10 -12.20
N GLY A 75 -5.19 -11.54 -10.94
CA GLY A 75 -6.04 -12.64 -10.47
C GLY A 75 -5.31 -13.97 -10.26
N THR A 76 -4.04 -14.10 -10.66
CA THR A 76 -3.27 -15.35 -10.51
C THR A 76 -2.02 -15.18 -9.65
N ASN A 77 -1.44 -16.26 -9.13
CA ASN A 77 -0.15 -16.21 -8.44
C ASN A 77 1.06 -16.11 -9.39
N GLN A 78 0.82 -15.92 -10.69
CA GLN A 78 1.90 -15.76 -11.66
C GLN A 78 2.32 -14.29 -11.72
N ASP A 79 3.63 -14.06 -11.75
CA ASP A 79 4.18 -12.74 -12.04
C ASP A 79 4.36 -12.53 -13.53
#